data_AF-A0A4V1XY89-F1
#
_entry.id   AF-A0A4V1XY89-F1
#
_cell.length_a   1.000
_cell.length_b   1.000
_cell.length_c   1.000
_cell.angle_alpha   90.00
_cell.angle_beta   90.00
_cell.angle_gamma   90.00
#
_symmetry.space_group_name_H-M   'P 1'
#
loop_
_entity.id
_entity.type
_entity.pdbx_description
1 polymer ?
#
loop_
_entity_poly.entity_id
_entity_poly.type
_entity_poly.pdbx_seq_one_letter_code
_entity_poly.pdbx_strand_id
1 'polypeptide(L)'
;MSPSLSFHKLLTKARKLVPFLPPEPISPHTAKEQDAPLLSRLPPELRQMIWETYFRGYAVHIHRPRKRLRARECLIWDADDVFARGPHFETCFDFSHAARCVTVMSQRLPATHVAHISQINLNWELYYPLILNEKDPGKYEILWVDIWEALAAMEGLKWLRVELRIAMPHLAPEWTEREWTLWEGIKKVTRPSHFELILPFPAAASTREETLPCTIIRRVMRDESH
;
A
#
# COMPACT_ATOMS: atom_id res chain seq x y z
N MET A 1 37.68 15.43 4.93
CA MET A 1 37.70 14.48 3.80
C MET A 1 36.36 14.54 3.11
N SER A 2 36.29 15.18 1.95
CA SER A 2 35.05 15.43 1.22
C SER A 2 34.64 14.18 0.44
N PRO A 3 33.36 13.76 0.45
CA PRO A 3 32.91 12.62 -0.34
C PRO A 3 33.15 12.92 -1.82
N SER A 4 33.92 12.08 -2.50
CA SER A 4 34.27 12.30 -3.90
C SER A 4 33.00 12.34 -4.77
N LEU A 5 32.97 13.28 -5.71
CA LEU A 5 31.97 13.43 -6.79
C LEU A 5 31.67 12.13 -7.57
N SER A 6 32.44 11.06 -7.36
CA SER A 6 32.24 9.73 -7.96
C SER A 6 31.08 8.95 -7.33
N PHE A 7 30.83 9.08 -6.03
CA PHE A 7 29.78 8.35 -5.31
C PHE A 7 28.39 8.89 -5.65
N HIS A 8 28.28 10.21 -5.79
CA HIS A 8 27.04 10.86 -6.20
C HIS A 8 26.61 10.48 -7.62
N LYS A 9 27.56 10.36 -8.56
CA LYS A 9 27.31 9.84 -9.93
C LYS A 9 26.92 8.37 -9.94
N LEU A 10 27.42 7.57 -8.99
CA LEU A 10 27.06 6.15 -8.85
C LEU A 10 25.61 5.98 -8.38
N LEU A 11 25.17 6.80 -7.43
CA LEU A 11 23.77 6.82 -6.96
C LEU A 11 22.79 7.28 -8.04
N THR A 12 23.15 8.26 -8.88
CA THR A 12 22.32 8.67 -10.02
C THR A 12 22.23 7.58 -11.10
N LYS A 13 23.28 6.76 -11.26
CA LYS A 13 23.26 5.58 -12.13
C LYS A 13 22.48 4.42 -11.51
N ALA A 14 22.56 4.19 -10.20
CA ALA A 14 21.76 3.20 -9.49
C ALA A 14 20.26 3.50 -9.59
N ARG A 15 19.86 4.78 -9.54
CA ARG A 15 18.49 5.25 -9.82
C ARG A 15 17.99 4.93 -11.25
N LYS A 16 18.89 4.68 -12.21
CA LYS A 16 18.55 4.18 -13.56
C LYS A 16 18.60 2.65 -13.66
N LEU A 17 19.19 1.96 -12.67
CA LEU A 17 19.56 0.54 -12.73
C LEU A 17 18.84 -0.34 -11.71
N VAL A 18 18.10 0.22 -10.75
CA VAL A 18 17.17 -0.54 -9.91
C VAL A 18 15.90 -0.81 -10.72
N PRO A 19 15.69 -2.06 -11.17
CA PRO A 19 14.64 -2.39 -12.13
C PRO A 19 13.39 -2.80 -11.37
N PHE A 20 12.47 -1.86 -11.18
CA PHE A 20 11.06 -2.24 -11.39
C PHE A 20 10.61 -1.94 -12.82
N LEU A 21 11.48 -1.37 -13.67
CA LEU A 21 11.21 -1.21 -15.10
C LEU A 21 12.50 -1.28 -15.94
N PRO A 22 12.45 -1.91 -17.13
CA PRO A 22 13.51 -1.83 -18.13
C PRO A 22 13.71 -0.39 -18.65
N PRO A 23 14.90 -0.06 -19.20
CA PRO A 23 15.27 1.28 -19.64
C PRO A 23 14.43 1.82 -20.82
N GLU A 24 13.71 0.95 -21.53
CA GLU A 24 12.76 1.32 -22.60
C GLU A 24 11.37 0.73 -22.37
N PRO A 25 10.30 1.38 -22.86
CA PRO A 25 8.94 0.93 -22.59
C PRO A 25 8.58 -0.36 -23.33
N ILE A 26 8.81 -1.53 -22.72
CA ILE A 26 8.21 -2.80 -23.16
C ILE A 26 6.68 -2.69 -23.03
N SER A 27 5.96 -3.01 -24.11
CA SER A 27 4.50 -2.99 -24.11
C SER A 27 3.95 -3.84 -22.94
N PRO A 28 3.01 -3.32 -22.12
CA PRO A 28 2.42 -4.10 -21.03
C PRO A 28 1.71 -5.38 -21.49
N HIS A 29 1.39 -5.46 -22.79
CA HIS A 29 0.78 -6.63 -23.41
C HIS A 29 1.80 -7.73 -23.78
N THR A 30 3.10 -7.44 -23.71
CA THR A 30 4.18 -8.36 -24.11
C THR A 30 5.22 -8.63 -23.01
N ALA A 31 5.13 -7.93 -21.87
CA ALA A 31 6.08 -8.09 -20.76
C ALA A 31 5.93 -9.47 -20.10
N LYS A 32 6.98 -10.29 -20.15
CA LYS A 32 7.09 -11.62 -19.53
C LYS A 32 7.84 -11.51 -18.20
N GLU A 33 7.68 -12.51 -17.32
CA GLU A 33 8.41 -12.62 -16.04
C GLU A 33 9.95 -12.61 -16.20
N GLN A 34 10.42 -12.94 -17.40
CA GLN A 34 11.81 -12.93 -17.84
C GLN A 34 12.38 -11.51 -18.06
N ASP A 35 11.54 -10.48 -18.08
CA ASP A 35 11.89 -9.08 -18.38
C ASP A 35 12.29 -8.25 -17.14
N ALA A 36 12.31 -8.87 -15.94
CA ALA A 36 12.98 -8.36 -14.74
C ALA A 36 14.20 -9.24 -14.35
N PRO A 37 15.12 -9.57 -15.28
CA PRO A 37 16.08 -10.66 -15.08
C PRO A 37 17.22 -10.32 -14.13
N LEU A 38 17.48 -9.04 -13.87
CA LEU A 38 18.71 -8.66 -13.17
C LEU A 38 18.64 -8.98 -11.69
N LEU A 39 17.53 -8.67 -11.00
CA LEU A 39 17.38 -9.01 -9.59
C LEU A 39 17.16 -10.52 -9.40
N SER A 40 16.32 -11.16 -10.21
CA SER A 40 16.00 -12.59 -10.07
C SER A 40 17.18 -13.52 -10.36
N ARG A 41 18.17 -13.09 -11.16
CA ARG A 41 19.43 -13.82 -11.41
C ARG A 41 20.51 -13.57 -10.37
N LEU A 42 20.34 -12.58 -9.48
CA LEU A 42 21.30 -12.36 -8.41
C LEU A 42 21.13 -13.43 -7.33
N PRO A 43 22.25 -13.96 -6.80
CA PRO A 43 22.24 -14.76 -5.58
C PRO A 43 21.38 -14.10 -4.49
N PRO A 44 20.64 -14.89 -3.68
CA PRO A 44 19.81 -14.38 -2.59
C PRO A 44 20.53 -13.35 -1.71
N GLU A 45 21.81 -13.57 -1.45
CA GLU A 45 22.66 -12.72 -0.62
C GLU A 45 22.85 -11.33 -1.24
N LEU A 46 23.04 -11.25 -2.56
CA LEU A 46 23.19 -9.98 -3.27
C LEU A 46 21.84 -9.24 -3.41
N ARG A 47 20.74 -9.97 -3.58
CA ARG A 47 19.40 -9.38 -3.53
C ARG A 47 19.11 -8.78 -2.15
N GLN A 48 19.41 -9.53 -1.09
CA GLN A 48 19.25 -9.09 0.28
C GLN A 48 20.17 -7.91 0.58
N MET A 49 21.43 -7.93 0.14
CA MET A 49 22.35 -6.82 0.29
C MET A 49 21.85 -5.56 -0.44
N ILE A 50 21.33 -5.68 -1.66
CA ILE A 50 20.71 -4.55 -2.38
C ILE A 50 19.48 -4.05 -1.61
N TRP A 51 18.64 -4.95 -1.12
CA TRP A 51 17.48 -4.58 -0.31
C TRP A 51 17.88 -3.80 0.95
N GLU A 52 18.80 -4.37 1.72
CA GLU A 52 19.30 -3.77 2.96
C GLU A 52 20.05 -2.46 2.72
N THR A 53 20.76 -2.34 1.60
CA THR A 53 21.55 -1.14 1.29
C THR A 53 20.67 0.02 0.78
N TYR A 54 19.68 -0.28 -0.06
CA TYR A 54 18.93 0.75 -0.79
C TYR A 54 17.51 0.97 -0.30
N PHE A 55 16.90 0.01 0.39
CA PHE A 55 15.50 0.08 0.80
C PHE A 55 15.32 0.10 2.31
N ARG A 56 16.28 -0.41 3.10
CA ARG A 56 16.18 -0.40 4.56
C ARG A 56 16.15 1.03 5.09
N GLY A 57 15.09 1.33 5.84
CA GLY A 57 14.89 2.63 6.46
C GLY A 57 14.45 3.76 5.52
N TYR A 58 13.90 3.42 4.36
CA TYR A 58 13.26 4.38 3.45
C TYR A 58 11.76 4.12 3.39
N ALA A 59 10.95 5.18 3.30
CA ALA A 59 9.57 5.05 2.83
C ALA A 59 9.55 5.11 1.30
N VAL A 60 8.73 4.26 0.68
CA VAL A 60 8.62 4.14 -0.77
C VAL A 60 7.16 4.29 -1.19
N HIS A 61 6.88 5.32 -1.98
CA HIS A 61 5.56 5.53 -2.59
C HIS A 61 5.42 4.68 -3.84
N ILE A 62 4.43 3.79 -3.83
CA ILE A 62 4.06 2.97 -4.97
C ILE A 62 2.93 3.66 -5.71
N HIS A 63 3.15 3.93 -7.01
CA HIS A 63 2.18 4.55 -7.89
C HIS A 63 2.03 3.73 -9.17
N ARG A 64 0.86 3.83 -9.82
CA ARG A 64 0.55 3.08 -11.04
C ARG A 64 0.27 3.97 -12.27
N PRO A 65 1.24 4.75 -12.77
CA PRO A 65 1.02 5.54 -13.98
C PRO A 65 0.91 4.60 -15.19
N ARG A 66 -0.17 4.76 -15.97
CA ARG A 66 -0.38 4.06 -17.26
C ARG A 66 -0.19 2.53 -17.16
N LYS A 67 -0.81 1.92 -16.14
CA LYS A 67 -0.80 0.47 -15.83
C LYS A 67 0.53 -0.12 -15.34
N ARG A 68 1.62 0.64 -15.22
CA ARG A 68 2.92 0.14 -14.71
C ARG A 68 3.10 0.45 -13.24
N LEU A 69 3.58 -0.52 -12.47
CA LEU A 69 4.01 -0.29 -11.08
C LEU A 69 5.29 0.58 -11.11
N ARG A 70 5.31 1.66 -10.35
CA ARG A 70 6.49 2.48 -10.13
C ARG A 70 6.65 2.74 -8.64
N ALA A 71 7.90 2.76 -8.20
CA ALA A 71 8.28 3.11 -6.86
C ALA A 71 9.05 4.45 -6.90
N ARG A 72 8.79 5.33 -5.95
CA ARG A 72 9.60 6.53 -5.67
C ARG A 72 9.94 6.53 -4.20
N GLU A 73 11.17 6.89 -3.90
CA GLU A 73 11.59 7.21 -2.54
C GLU A 73 10.78 8.41 -2.03
N CYS A 74 10.23 8.30 -0.83
CA CYS A 74 9.62 9.40 -0.10
C CYS A 74 10.77 10.32 0.35
N LEU A 75 10.87 11.50 -0.27
CA LEU A 75 11.80 12.51 0.19
C LEU A 75 11.09 13.33 1.27
N ILE A 76 11.79 13.67 2.35
CA ILE A 76 11.30 14.43 3.53
C ILE A 76 10.53 15.72 3.15
N TRP A 77 10.61 16.17 1.90
CA TRP A 77 10.01 17.39 1.35
C TRP A 77 8.63 17.17 0.71
N ASP A 78 8.12 15.95 0.64
CA ASP A 78 6.70 15.66 0.31
C ASP A 78 5.78 15.83 1.55
N ALA A 79 6.29 16.45 2.62
CA ALA A 79 5.71 16.58 3.97
C ALA A 79 4.52 17.56 4.10
N ASP A 80 3.82 17.88 3.01
CA ASP A 80 2.43 18.31 3.11
C ASP A 80 1.52 17.12 3.47
N ASP A 81 1.99 15.89 3.27
CA ASP A 81 1.40 14.71 3.89
C ASP A 81 1.85 14.61 5.36
N VAL A 82 0.91 14.91 6.26
CA VAL A 82 0.99 14.95 7.74
C VAL A 82 1.47 13.63 8.40
N PHE A 83 1.93 12.65 7.62
CA PHE A 83 1.96 11.24 7.98
C PHE A 83 3.35 10.65 8.26
N ALA A 84 4.44 11.38 8.02
CA ALA A 84 5.80 10.93 8.33
C ALA A 84 6.27 11.39 9.74
N ARG A 85 5.50 11.08 10.80
CA ARG A 85 6.02 11.22 12.17
C ARG A 85 6.63 9.91 12.64
N GLY A 86 7.81 9.61 12.11
CA GLY A 86 8.65 8.57 12.68
C GLY A 86 9.93 8.41 11.86
N PRO A 87 11.10 8.22 12.50
CA PRO A 87 12.26 7.70 11.81
C PRO A 87 11.88 6.38 11.11
N HIS A 88 12.01 6.35 9.79
CA HIS A 88 11.85 5.15 8.98
C HIS A 88 12.98 4.18 9.36
N PHE A 89 12.81 3.41 10.43
CA PHE A 89 13.77 2.34 10.78
C PHE A 89 13.48 1.04 10.01
N GLU A 90 12.27 0.91 9.49
CA GLU A 90 11.82 -0.18 8.62
C GLU A 90 11.26 0.38 7.31
N THR A 91 11.34 -0.41 6.23
CA THR A 91 10.86 0.00 4.90
C THR A 91 9.34 0.05 4.88
N CYS A 92 8.78 1.24 4.68
CA CYS A 92 7.34 1.44 4.55
C CYS A 92 6.93 1.46 3.08
N PHE A 93 5.98 0.60 2.71
CA PHE A 93 5.35 0.61 1.40
C PHE A 93 4.06 1.40 1.45
N ASP A 94 4.03 2.54 0.76
CA ASP A 94 2.88 3.41 0.74
C ASP A 94 2.10 3.28 -0.59
N PHE A 95 0.87 2.80 -0.47
CA PHE A 95 -0.11 2.60 -1.54
C PHE A 95 -1.21 3.65 -1.54
N SER A 96 -1.03 4.79 -0.89
CA SER A 96 -2.05 5.84 -0.77
C SER A 96 -2.60 6.35 -2.10
N HIS A 97 -1.81 6.27 -3.18
CA HIS A 97 -2.25 6.64 -4.53
C HIS A 97 -2.46 5.45 -5.47
N ALA A 98 -2.37 4.22 -4.95
CA ALA A 98 -2.41 3.02 -5.77
C ALA A 98 -2.84 1.78 -4.96
N ALA A 99 -3.96 1.86 -4.24
CA ALA A 99 -4.48 0.72 -3.46
C ALA A 99 -4.52 -0.59 -4.26
N ARG A 100 -4.95 -0.51 -5.53
CA ARG A 100 -4.97 -1.63 -6.50
C ARG A 100 -3.64 -2.34 -6.72
N CYS A 101 -2.53 -1.73 -6.35
CA CYS A 101 -1.22 -2.33 -6.50
C CYS A 101 -0.97 -3.43 -5.48
N VAL A 102 -1.61 -3.38 -4.32
CA VAL A 102 -1.50 -4.42 -3.28
C VAL A 102 -1.86 -5.80 -3.83
N THR A 103 -2.94 -5.90 -4.62
CA THR A 103 -3.43 -7.18 -5.17
C THR A 103 -2.51 -7.83 -6.19
N VAL A 104 -1.66 -7.04 -6.84
CA VAL A 104 -0.75 -7.53 -7.89
C VAL A 104 0.69 -7.68 -7.40
N MET A 105 0.97 -7.40 -6.12
CA MET A 105 2.34 -7.49 -5.59
C MET A 105 2.91 -8.90 -5.70
N SER A 106 2.13 -9.91 -5.30
CA SER A 106 2.55 -11.32 -5.36
C SER A 106 2.85 -11.80 -6.79
N GLN A 107 2.21 -11.18 -7.79
CA GLN A 107 2.43 -11.46 -9.21
C GLN A 107 3.64 -10.72 -9.79
N ARG A 108 4.16 -9.70 -9.09
CA ARG A 108 5.17 -8.77 -9.60
C ARG A 108 6.48 -8.81 -8.82
N LEU A 109 6.45 -9.34 -7.60
CA LEU A 109 7.58 -9.43 -6.70
C LEU A 109 7.82 -10.90 -6.34
N PRO A 110 9.08 -11.33 -6.18
CA PRO A 110 9.39 -12.65 -5.62
C PRO A 110 8.70 -12.84 -4.28
N ALA A 111 8.20 -14.05 -4.01
CA ALA A 111 7.53 -14.38 -2.75
C ALA A 111 8.39 -14.03 -1.52
N THR A 112 9.71 -14.26 -1.61
CA THR A 112 10.65 -13.88 -0.54
C THR A 112 10.64 -12.38 -0.27
N HIS A 113 10.49 -11.51 -1.28
CA HIS A 113 10.45 -10.07 -1.06
C HIS A 113 9.12 -9.64 -0.44
N VAL A 114 8.01 -10.21 -0.91
CA VAL A 114 6.68 -9.95 -0.31
C VAL A 114 6.65 -10.35 1.16
N ALA A 115 7.28 -11.48 1.51
CA ALA A 115 7.39 -11.96 2.87
C ALA A 115 8.24 -11.07 3.80
N HIS A 116 9.08 -10.17 3.27
CA HIS A 116 9.86 -9.22 4.07
C HIS A 116 9.18 -7.84 4.22
N ILE A 117 8.04 -7.63 3.58
CA ILE A 117 7.31 -6.35 3.71
C ILE A 117 6.62 -6.33 5.07
N SER A 118 7.17 -5.53 5.98
CA SER A 118 6.68 -5.42 7.35
C SER A 118 5.71 -4.27 7.57
N GLN A 119 5.75 -3.23 6.73
CA GLN A 119 4.95 -2.02 6.94
C GLN A 119 4.24 -1.56 5.65
N ILE A 120 2.91 -1.41 5.74
CA ILE A 120 2.06 -0.91 4.66
C ILE A 120 1.21 0.27 5.13
N ASN A 121 1.20 1.31 4.32
CA ASN A 121 0.20 2.38 4.36
C ASN A 121 -0.71 2.26 3.14
N LEU A 122 -2.01 2.38 3.36
CA LEU A 122 -3.03 2.31 2.32
C LEU A 122 -4.01 3.47 2.51
N ASN A 123 -4.31 4.18 1.43
CA ASN A 123 -5.43 5.10 1.38
C ASN A 123 -6.39 4.61 0.31
N TRP A 124 -7.67 4.58 0.66
CA TRP A 124 -8.72 4.12 -0.23
C TRP A 124 -9.86 5.13 -0.28
N GLU A 125 -10.18 5.56 -1.48
CA GLU A 125 -11.32 6.43 -1.73
C GLU A 125 -12.58 5.61 -2.04
N LEU A 126 -13.56 5.76 -1.16
CA LEU A 126 -14.88 5.15 -1.16
C LEU A 126 -15.84 6.02 -1.97
N TYR A 127 -16.18 5.56 -3.16
CA TYR A 127 -17.09 6.29 -4.05
C TYR A 127 -18.56 5.98 -3.75
N TYR A 128 -18.89 4.76 -3.35
CA TYR A 128 -20.26 4.33 -3.08
C TYR A 128 -20.27 3.14 -2.11
N PRO A 129 -21.32 3.01 -1.26
CA PRO A 129 -21.41 1.91 -0.30
C PRO A 129 -21.23 0.55 -0.95
N LEU A 130 -20.32 -0.27 -0.41
CA LEU A 130 -20.03 -1.59 -0.94
C LEU A 130 -21.16 -2.57 -0.61
N ILE A 131 -21.56 -3.37 -1.59
CA ILE A 131 -22.55 -4.43 -1.42
C ILE A 131 -21.88 -5.79 -1.61
N LEU A 132 -21.19 -6.25 -0.56
CA LEU A 132 -20.34 -7.44 -0.64
C LEU A 132 -21.09 -8.79 -0.73
N ASN A 133 -22.41 -8.79 -0.46
CA ASN A 133 -23.24 -10.01 -0.43
C ASN A 133 -24.07 -10.20 -1.71
N GLU A 134 -23.82 -9.44 -2.77
CA GLU A 134 -24.52 -9.60 -4.04
C GLU A 134 -24.01 -10.80 -4.84
N LYS A 135 -24.91 -11.38 -5.64
CA LYS A 135 -24.61 -12.52 -6.51
C LYS A 135 -23.58 -12.17 -7.59
N ASP A 136 -23.63 -10.91 -8.06
CA ASP A 136 -22.73 -10.36 -9.08
C ASP A 136 -22.07 -9.08 -8.54
N PRO A 137 -21.02 -9.21 -7.71
CA PRO A 137 -20.38 -8.05 -7.09
C PRO A 137 -19.74 -7.14 -8.14
N GLY A 138 -19.87 -5.82 -7.91
CA GLY A 138 -19.25 -4.82 -8.75
C GLY A 138 -17.71 -4.84 -8.68
N LYS A 139 -17.09 -4.09 -9.59
CA LYS A 139 -15.61 -4.03 -9.69
C LYS A 139 -14.91 -3.48 -8.45
N TYR A 140 -15.60 -2.73 -7.59
CA TYR A 140 -15.00 -2.18 -6.36
C TYR A 140 -15.15 -3.14 -5.19
N GLU A 141 -16.24 -3.90 -5.14
CA GLU A 141 -16.49 -4.99 -4.22
C GLU A 141 -15.47 -6.11 -4.42
N ILE A 142 -15.25 -6.52 -5.67
CA ILE A 142 -14.19 -7.48 -6.02
C ILE A 142 -12.83 -6.96 -5.55
N LEU A 143 -12.51 -5.71 -5.89
CA LEU A 143 -11.23 -5.11 -5.53
C LEU A 143 -11.05 -4.99 -4.01
N TRP A 144 -12.12 -4.70 -3.28
CA TRP A 144 -12.12 -4.62 -1.82
C TRP A 144 -11.73 -5.97 -1.23
N VAL A 145 -12.39 -7.04 -1.67
CA VAL A 145 -12.08 -8.41 -1.24
C VAL A 145 -10.64 -8.77 -1.58
N ASP A 146 -10.21 -8.55 -2.83
CA ASP A 146 -8.86 -8.87 -3.29
C ASP A 146 -7.77 -8.18 -2.45
N ILE A 147 -7.98 -6.92 -2.05
CA ILE A 147 -6.99 -6.17 -1.27
C ILE A 147 -6.88 -6.72 0.14
N TRP A 148 -8.00 -7.01 0.79
CA TRP A 148 -7.97 -7.61 2.12
C TRP A 148 -7.40 -9.03 2.10
N GLU A 149 -7.67 -9.83 1.06
CA GLU A 149 -7.07 -11.15 0.89
C GLU A 149 -5.56 -11.07 0.64
N ALA A 150 -5.10 -10.12 -0.18
CA ALA A 150 -3.69 -9.89 -0.40
C ALA A 150 -2.98 -9.47 0.90
N LEU A 151 -3.53 -8.52 1.66
CA LEU A 151 -3.00 -8.10 2.96
C LEU A 151 -2.97 -9.25 3.96
N ALA A 152 -4.04 -10.05 4.03
CA ALA A 152 -4.10 -11.21 4.90
C ALA A 152 -3.01 -12.23 4.57
N ALA A 153 -2.67 -12.43 3.29
CA ALA A 153 -1.64 -13.36 2.85
C ALA A 153 -0.19 -12.91 3.13
N MET A 154 0.04 -11.65 3.52
CA MET A 154 1.39 -11.14 3.77
C MET A 154 1.94 -11.62 5.12
N GLU A 155 2.75 -12.67 5.08
CA GLU A 155 3.33 -13.31 6.29
C GLU A 155 4.22 -12.37 7.11
N GLY A 156 4.93 -11.46 6.45
CA GLY A 156 5.84 -10.51 7.10
C GLY A 156 5.18 -9.26 7.65
N LEU A 157 3.89 -9.03 7.38
CA LEU A 157 3.22 -7.77 7.69
C LEU A 157 3.05 -7.60 9.21
N LYS A 158 3.71 -6.58 9.76
CA LYS A 158 3.68 -6.24 11.19
C LYS A 158 2.92 -4.95 11.48
N TRP A 159 2.99 -3.99 10.56
CA TRP A 159 2.39 -2.68 10.68
C TRP A 159 1.50 -2.40 9.48
N LEU A 160 0.21 -2.19 9.73
CA LEU A 160 -0.78 -1.88 8.71
C LEU A 160 -1.56 -0.63 9.12
N ARG A 161 -1.55 0.38 8.25
CA ARG A 161 -2.41 1.55 8.39
C ARG A 161 -3.28 1.68 7.15
N VAL A 162 -4.60 1.64 7.34
CA VAL A 162 -5.58 1.81 6.26
C VAL A 162 -6.43 3.04 6.54
N GLU A 163 -6.39 4.01 5.66
CA GLU A 163 -7.24 5.21 5.70
C GLU A 163 -8.31 5.12 4.62
N LEU A 164 -9.57 5.09 5.03
CA LEU A 164 -10.69 5.23 4.12
C LEU A 164 -11.07 6.71 4.00
N ARG A 165 -11.39 7.15 2.79
CA ARG A 165 -11.91 8.50 2.49
C ARG A 165 -13.20 8.38 1.73
N ILE A 166 -14.17 9.24 1.99
CA ILE A 166 -15.40 9.29 1.19
C ILE A 166 -15.21 10.31 0.06
N ALA A 167 -15.39 9.87 -1.19
CA ALA A 167 -15.31 10.75 -2.36
C ALA A 167 -16.47 11.75 -2.41
N MET A 168 -17.65 11.33 -1.92
CA MET A 168 -18.90 12.06 -1.97
C MET A 168 -19.46 12.25 -0.55
N PRO A 169 -19.15 13.36 0.14
CA PRO A 169 -19.47 13.54 1.57
C PRO A 169 -20.93 13.29 1.95
N HIS A 170 -21.88 13.59 1.05
CA HIS A 170 -23.31 13.34 1.27
C HIS A 170 -23.67 11.86 1.46
N LEU A 171 -22.81 10.92 1.07
CA LEU A 171 -22.97 9.49 1.30
C LEU A 171 -22.44 9.01 2.66
N ALA A 172 -21.87 9.89 3.48
CA ALA A 172 -21.36 9.53 4.81
C ALA A 172 -22.40 8.86 5.73
N PRO A 173 -23.69 9.27 5.74
CA PRO A 173 -24.72 8.57 6.51
C PRO A 173 -24.92 7.12 6.05
N GLU A 174 -24.99 6.87 4.73
CA GLU A 174 -25.15 5.53 4.17
C GLU A 174 -23.96 4.62 4.53
N TRP A 175 -22.75 5.17 4.49
CA TRP A 175 -21.55 4.46 4.92
C TRP A 175 -21.55 4.14 6.41
N THR A 176 -22.07 5.05 7.24
CA THR A 176 -22.22 4.83 8.68
C THR A 176 -23.19 3.66 8.92
N GLU A 177 -24.37 3.67 8.31
CA GLU A 177 -25.37 2.60 8.49
C GLU A 177 -24.89 1.22 8.02
N ARG A 178 -24.07 1.21 6.96
CA ARG A 178 -23.54 -0.02 6.35
C ARG A 178 -22.13 -0.37 6.81
N GLU A 179 -21.65 0.25 7.87
CA GLU A 179 -20.30 0.03 8.40
C GLU A 179 -19.95 -1.46 8.57
N TRP A 180 -20.92 -2.26 9.02
CA TRP A 180 -20.75 -3.69 9.27
C TRP A 180 -20.29 -4.49 8.04
N THR A 181 -20.56 -4.01 6.82
CA THR A 181 -20.15 -4.71 5.60
C THR A 181 -18.64 -4.69 5.41
N LEU A 182 -17.93 -3.74 6.01
CA LEU A 182 -16.48 -3.61 5.88
C LEU A 182 -15.72 -4.71 6.65
N TRP A 183 -16.32 -5.26 7.70
CA TRP A 183 -15.63 -6.06 8.72
C TRP A 183 -15.12 -7.41 8.23
N GLU A 184 -15.85 -8.09 7.33
CA GLU A 184 -15.49 -9.46 6.91
C GLU A 184 -14.11 -9.54 6.25
N GLY A 185 -13.73 -8.53 5.46
CA GLY A 185 -12.37 -8.45 4.90
C GLY A 185 -11.33 -8.14 5.97
N ILE A 186 -11.63 -7.18 6.85
CA ILE A 186 -10.72 -6.69 7.91
C ILE A 186 -10.38 -7.81 8.91
N LYS A 187 -11.36 -8.62 9.30
CA LYS A 187 -11.17 -9.75 10.24
C LYS A 187 -10.16 -10.78 9.74
N LYS A 188 -9.99 -10.92 8.42
CA LYS A 188 -9.01 -11.86 7.85
C LYS A 188 -7.56 -11.43 8.11
N VAL A 189 -7.32 -10.15 8.38
CA VAL A 189 -5.96 -9.60 8.60
C VAL A 189 -5.62 -9.63 10.08
N THR A 190 -5.06 -10.74 10.55
CA THR A 190 -4.76 -10.98 11.97
C THR A 190 -3.28 -10.91 12.33
N ARG A 191 -2.39 -10.90 11.33
CA ARG A 191 -0.93 -10.93 11.52
C ARG A 191 -0.30 -9.64 12.05
N PRO A 192 -0.71 -8.43 11.61
CA PRO A 192 -0.05 -7.21 12.05
C PRO A 192 -0.16 -7.03 13.57
N SER A 193 0.96 -6.74 14.24
CA SER A 193 0.95 -6.36 15.65
C SER A 193 0.41 -4.95 15.88
N HIS A 194 0.49 -4.11 14.84
CA HIS A 194 -0.06 -2.77 14.82
C HIS A 194 -0.96 -2.64 13.59
N PHE A 195 -2.26 -2.55 13.81
CA PHE A 195 -3.24 -2.38 12.75
C PHE A 195 -4.16 -1.21 13.08
N GLU A 196 -4.05 -0.13 12.31
CA GLU A 196 -4.90 1.05 12.38
C GLU A 196 -5.85 1.10 11.18
N LEU A 197 -7.15 1.25 11.47
CA LEU A 197 -8.16 1.52 10.47
C LEU A 197 -8.77 2.89 10.73
N ILE A 198 -8.58 3.82 9.80
CA ILE A 198 -9.11 5.17 9.89
C ILE A 198 -10.36 5.27 9.04
N LEU A 199 -11.48 5.59 9.69
CA LEU A 199 -12.78 5.70 9.06
C LEU A 199 -13.21 7.18 8.98
N PRO A 200 -13.73 7.64 7.83
CA PRO A 200 -14.09 9.04 7.60
C PRO A 200 -15.51 9.39 8.10
N PHE A 201 -16.15 8.48 8.83
CA PHE A 201 -17.52 8.60 9.33
C PHE A 201 -17.61 8.10 10.78
N PRO A 202 -18.59 8.59 11.59
CA PRO A 202 -18.77 8.17 12.97
C PRO A 202 -19.14 6.68 13.09
N ALA A 203 -19.10 6.13 14.30
CA ALA A 203 -19.62 4.78 14.53
C ALA A 203 -21.15 4.76 14.31
N ALA A 204 -21.65 3.68 13.71
CA ALA A 204 -23.07 3.44 13.59
C ALA A 204 -23.71 3.21 14.97
N ALA A 205 -24.98 3.57 15.13
CA ALA A 205 -25.74 3.15 16.32
C ALA A 205 -25.85 1.60 16.41
N SER A 206 -25.74 0.94 15.26
CA SER A 206 -25.75 -0.51 15.11
C SER A 206 -24.36 -1.15 15.15
N THR A 207 -23.29 -0.40 15.43
CA THR A 207 -21.94 -0.94 15.53
C THR A 207 -21.92 -1.99 16.63
N ARG A 208 -21.89 -3.26 16.21
CA ARG A 208 -21.69 -4.37 17.14
C ARG A 208 -20.27 -4.24 17.69
N GLU A 209 -20.11 -4.54 18.98
CA GLU A 209 -18.79 -4.74 19.59
C GLU A 209 -18.16 -6.01 18.99
N GLU A 210 -17.71 -5.90 17.74
CA GLU A 210 -16.92 -6.94 17.11
C GLU A 210 -15.47 -6.78 17.55
N THR A 211 -14.87 -7.86 18.03
CA THR A 211 -13.43 -7.94 18.27
C THR A 211 -12.70 -7.94 16.94
N LEU A 212 -12.37 -6.74 16.45
CA LEU A 212 -11.57 -6.55 15.24
C LEU A 212 -10.08 -6.62 15.58
N PRO A 213 -9.23 -7.09 14.65
CA PRO A 213 -7.78 -7.14 14.84
C PRO A 213 -7.11 -5.76 14.73
N CYS A 214 -7.89 -4.68 14.70
CA CYS A 214 -7.42 -3.32 14.47
C CYS A 214 -7.95 -2.33 15.50
N THR A 215 -7.20 -1.24 15.67
CA THR A 215 -7.67 -0.03 16.35
C THR A 215 -8.39 0.85 15.35
N ILE A 216 -9.67 1.11 15.59
CA ILE A 216 -10.46 2.03 14.77
C ILE A 216 -10.21 3.47 15.22
N ILE A 217 -9.83 4.33 14.27
CA ILE A 217 -9.67 5.77 14.47
C ILE A 217 -10.72 6.49 13.62
N ARG A 218 -11.53 7.35 14.22
CA ARG A 218 -12.57 8.10 13.50
C ARG A 218 -12.08 9.50 13.16
N ARG A 219 -12.02 9.83 11.86
CA ARG A 219 -11.70 11.17 11.37
C ARG A 219 -12.91 11.72 10.64
N VAL A 220 -13.90 12.17 11.40
CA VAL A 220 -15.10 12.82 10.87
C VAL A 220 -14.68 14.17 10.29
N MET A 221 -14.82 14.35 8.97
CA MET A 221 -14.66 15.66 8.34
C MET A 221 -15.70 16.59 8.98
N ARG A 222 -15.25 17.67 9.63
CA ARG A 222 -16.17 18.75 10.00
C ARG A 222 -16.55 19.45 8.72
N ASP A 223 -17.84 19.69 8.50
CA ASP A 223 -18.32 20.55 7.41
C ASP A 223 -17.59 21.89 7.49
N GLU A 224 -16.63 22.11 6.59
CA GLU A 224 -16.19 23.45 6.25
C GLU A 224 -17.33 24.10 5.48
N SER A 225 -18.23 24.68 6.24
CA SER A 225 -19.36 25.48 5.77
C SER A 225 -18.79 26.74 5.15
N HIS A 226 -18.78 26.80 3.82
CA HIS A 226 -18.58 28.02 3.03
C HIS A 226 -19.91 28.47 2.43
#